data_AF-K2CU13-F1
#
_entry.id   AF-K2CU13-F1
#
_cell.length_a   1.000
_cell.length_b   1.000
_cell.length_c   1.000
_cell.angle_alpha   90.00
_cell.angle_beta   90.00
_cell.angle_gamma   90.00
#
_symmetry.space_group_name_H-M   'P 1'
#
loop_
_entity.id
_entity.type
_entity.pdbx_description
1 polymer ?
#
loop_
_entity_poly.entity_id
_entity_poly.type
_entity_poly.pdbx_seq_one_letter_code
_entity_poly.pdbx_strand_id
1 'polypeptide(L)'
;MTGTTTPSILKSRSLVKLIEDRQVELGLTDEHIAAAVGFERSGIMSLIKTGALRFPMTKIPALAKVLGVEPSIILVTALQENSPDLLNLIEEVWGPRDLTPEEGRLVQACRKLANGRKVAPIVFMSPVVGLVTV
;
A
#
# COMPACT_ATOMS: atom_id res chain seq x y z
N MET A 1 14.54 25.74 -6.58
CA MET A 1 14.23 24.56 -7.42
C MET A 1 14.85 23.35 -6.75
N THR A 2 14.12 22.73 -5.82
CA THR A 2 14.58 21.54 -5.10
C THR A 2 13.59 20.42 -5.42
N GLY A 3 13.99 19.54 -6.32
CA GLY A 3 13.23 18.33 -6.64
C GLY A 3 13.12 17.49 -5.38
N THR A 4 11.90 17.33 -4.89
CA THR A 4 11.58 16.31 -3.91
C THR A 4 11.53 15.01 -4.68
N THR A 5 12.64 14.28 -4.65
CA THR A 5 12.74 12.95 -5.25
C THR A 5 11.75 12.05 -4.52
N THR A 6 10.58 11.86 -5.11
CA THR A 6 9.69 10.73 -4.85
C THR A 6 10.55 9.48 -4.74
N PRO A 7 10.46 8.68 -3.67
CA PRO A 7 11.09 7.37 -3.65
C PRO A 7 10.43 6.53 -4.73
N SER A 8 11.01 6.52 -5.93
CA SER A 8 10.57 5.74 -7.09
C SER A 8 10.87 4.24 -6.92
N ILE A 9 10.76 3.72 -5.69
CA ILE A 9 11.21 2.37 -5.31
C ILE A 9 10.19 1.30 -5.74
N LEU A 10 8.95 1.70 -6.07
CA LEU A 10 7.92 0.79 -6.59
C LEU A 10 7.96 0.62 -8.13
N LYS A 11 8.88 1.30 -8.83
CA LYS A 11 9.06 1.09 -10.28
C LYS A 11 9.53 -0.35 -10.51
N SER A 12 8.64 -1.18 -11.03
CA SER A 12 8.85 -2.50 -11.68
C SER A 12 8.82 -3.79 -10.83
N ARG A 13 8.45 -3.78 -9.55
CA ARG A 13 8.26 -5.06 -8.82
C ARG A 13 6.87 -5.63 -9.12
N SER A 14 6.79 -6.88 -9.56
CA SER A 14 5.50 -7.53 -9.80
C SER A 14 4.87 -8.04 -8.49
N LEU A 15 3.53 -8.11 -8.41
CA LEU A 15 2.84 -8.66 -7.24
C LEU A 15 3.23 -10.12 -7.03
N VAL A 16 3.33 -10.89 -8.13
CA VAL A 16 3.77 -12.29 -8.10
C VAL A 16 5.17 -12.39 -7.50
N LYS A 17 6.11 -11.55 -7.94
CA LYS A 17 7.47 -11.57 -7.43
C LYS A 17 7.54 -11.21 -5.95
N LEU A 18 6.74 -10.24 -5.50
CA LEU A 18 6.62 -9.90 -4.08
C LEU A 18 6.10 -11.08 -3.24
N ILE A 19 5.10 -11.82 -3.76
CA ILE A 19 4.58 -13.03 -3.10
C ILE A 19 5.68 -14.10 -3.01
N GLU A 20 6.37 -14.38 -4.11
CA GLU A 20 7.43 -15.40 -4.18
C GLU A 20 8.59 -15.10 -3.23
N ASP A 21 9.07 -13.86 -3.21
CA ASP A 21 10.19 -13.46 -2.35
C ASP A 21 9.82 -13.64 -0.87
N ARG A 22 8.64 -13.15 -0.46
CA ARG A 22 8.16 -13.31 0.93
C ARG A 22 7.86 -14.75 1.29
N GLN A 23 7.38 -15.54 0.34
CA GLN A 23 7.14 -16.96 0.55
C GLN A 23 8.43 -17.71 0.86
N VAL A 24 9.50 -17.45 0.11
CA VAL A 24 10.84 -18.02 0.36
C VAL A 24 11.38 -17.56 1.71
N GLU A 25 11.34 -16.26 1.99
CA GLU A 25 11.84 -15.68 3.24
C GLU A 25 11.14 -16.22 4.49
N LEU A 26 9.84 -16.51 4.39
CA LEU A 26 9.02 -16.99 5.51
C LEU A 26 8.84 -18.51 5.54
N GLY A 27 9.38 -19.25 4.56
CA GLY A 27 9.20 -20.71 4.45
C GLY A 27 7.74 -21.12 4.26
N LEU A 28 6.93 -20.30 3.58
CA LEU A 28 5.52 -20.58 3.33
C LEU A 28 5.34 -21.47 2.08
N THR A 29 4.27 -22.26 2.03
CA THR A 29 3.87 -23.00 0.84
C THR A 29 2.69 -22.30 0.16
N ASP A 30 2.38 -22.69 -1.07
CA ASP A 30 1.22 -22.18 -1.79
C ASP A 30 -0.08 -22.53 -1.06
N GLU A 31 -0.15 -23.71 -0.44
CA GLU A 31 -1.27 -24.13 0.40
C GLU A 31 -1.43 -23.25 1.64
N HIS A 32 -0.32 -22.91 2.32
CA HIS A 32 -0.36 -22.03 3.48
C HIS A 32 -0.93 -20.65 3.12
N ILE A 33 -0.42 -20.05 2.04
CA ILE A 33 -0.90 -18.73 1.59
C ILE A 33 -2.35 -18.84 1.13
N ALA A 34 -2.70 -19.87 0.36
CA ALA A 34 -4.06 -20.04 -0.14
C ALA A 34 -5.09 -20.20 0.98
N ALA A 35 -4.78 -21.02 1.99
CA ALA A 35 -5.62 -21.19 3.17
C ALA A 35 -5.74 -19.89 3.97
N ALA A 36 -4.64 -19.20 4.25
CA ALA A 36 -4.64 -17.95 5.02
C ALA A 36 -5.42 -16.82 4.33
N VAL A 37 -5.37 -16.79 3.00
CA VAL A 37 -6.10 -15.83 2.15
C VAL A 37 -7.58 -16.23 1.95
N GLY A 38 -7.95 -17.45 2.36
CA GLY A 38 -9.31 -17.98 2.27
C GLY A 38 -9.69 -18.35 0.84
N PHE A 39 -8.78 -18.97 0.09
CA PHE A 39 -9.11 -19.64 -1.17
C PHE A 39 -9.61 -21.06 -0.87
N GLU A 40 -10.71 -21.46 -1.50
CA GLU A 40 -11.28 -22.81 -1.32
C GLU A 40 -10.45 -23.90 -1.98
N ARG A 41 -9.75 -23.55 -3.08
CA ARG A 41 -8.92 -24.48 -3.85
C ARG A 41 -7.45 -24.14 -3.66
N SER A 42 -6.65 -25.14 -3.25
CA SER A 42 -5.21 -24.99 -3.03
C SER A 42 -4.44 -24.53 -4.28
N GLY A 43 -4.84 -25.01 -5.46
CA GLY A 43 -4.16 -24.68 -6.72
C GLY A 43 -4.34 -23.24 -7.23
N ILE A 44 -5.16 -22.41 -6.58
CA ILE A 44 -5.40 -21.02 -7.02
C ILE A 44 -4.10 -20.21 -6.99
N MET A 45 -3.23 -20.42 -6.00
CA MET A 45 -1.98 -19.66 -5.89
C MET A 45 -1.06 -19.91 -7.10
N SER A 46 -0.94 -21.15 -7.56
CA SER A 46 -0.17 -21.51 -8.76
C SER A 46 -0.73 -20.83 -10.02
N LEU A 47 -2.06 -20.79 -10.18
CA LEU A 47 -2.70 -20.09 -11.30
C LEU A 47 -2.45 -18.57 -11.26
N ILE A 48 -2.37 -17.99 -10.07
CA ILE A 48 -2.06 -16.57 -9.90
C ILE A 48 -0.61 -16.28 -10.29
N LYS A 49 0.33 -17.11 -9.83
CA LYS A 49 1.76 -16.94 -10.12
C LYS A 49 2.09 -17.11 -11.61
N THR A 50 1.40 -18.02 -12.29
CA THR A 50 1.54 -18.21 -13.73
C THR A 50 0.83 -17.13 -14.56
N GLY A 51 0.07 -16.23 -13.92
CA GLY A 51 -0.69 -15.17 -14.58
C GLY A 51 -2.00 -15.64 -15.23
N ALA A 52 -2.36 -16.93 -15.09
CA ALA A 52 -3.62 -17.46 -15.59
C ALA A 52 -4.84 -16.88 -14.85
N LEU A 53 -4.65 -16.47 -13.58
CA LEU A 53 -5.63 -15.75 -12.78
C LEU A 53 -5.03 -14.48 -12.19
N ARG A 54 -5.81 -13.40 -12.12
CA ARG A 54 -5.41 -12.20 -11.37
C ARG A 54 -5.67 -12.40 -9.89
N PHE A 55 -4.80 -11.85 -9.04
CA PHE A 55 -5.05 -11.83 -7.61
C PHE A 55 -6.26 -10.93 -7.29
N PRO A 56 -7.27 -11.39 -6.55
CA PRO A 56 -8.44 -10.58 -6.21
C PRO A 56 -8.08 -9.51 -5.18
N MET A 57 -8.22 -8.24 -5.57
CA MET A 57 -7.85 -7.09 -4.71
C MET A 57 -8.58 -7.07 -3.36
N THR A 58 -9.79 -7.62 -3.28
CA THR A 58 -10.56 -7.75 -2.03
C THR A 58 -9.88 -8.59 -0.96
N LYS A 59 -8.93 -9.46 -1.35
CA LYS A 59 -8.17 -10.33 -0.44
C LYS A 59 -6.81 -9.77 -0.03
N ILE A 60 -6.44 -8.57 -0.48
CA ILE A 60 -5.16 -7.92 -0.15
C ILE A 60 -4.90 -7.84 1.36
N PRO A 61 -5.87 -7.46 2.23
CA PRO A 61 -5.60 -7.41 3.68
C PRO A 61 -5.18 -8.76 4.28
N ALA A 62 -5.77 -9.87 3.79
CA ALA A 62 -5.39 -11.20 4.24
C ALA A 62 -4.01 -11.61 3.72
N LEU A 63 -3.70 -11.27 2.47
CA LEU A 63 -2.38 -11.50 1.87
C LEU A 63 -1.28 -10.72 2.62
N ALA A 64 -1.54 -9.45 2.92
CA ALA A 64 -0.66 -8.59 3.70
C ALA A 64 -0.32 -9.20 5.05
N LYS A 65 -1.34 -9.71 5.76
CA LYS A 65 -1.17 -10.36 7.06
C LYS A 65 -0.29 -11.61 7.00
N VAL A 66 -0.52 -12.50 6.02
CA VAL A 66 0.26 -13.74 5.93
C VAL A 66 1.69 -13.50 5.45
N LEU A 67 1.91 -12.51 4.59
CA LEU A 67 3.25 -12.15 4.09
C LEU A 67 4.01 -11.21 5.02
N GLY A 68 3.35 -10.64 6.04
CA GLY A 68 3.95 -9.60 6.90
C GLY A 68 4.39 -8.36 6.11
N VAL A 69 3.58 -7.95 5.13
CA VAL A 69 3.84 -6.78 4.27
C VAL A 69 2.72 -5.76 4.47
N GLU A 70 3.05 -4.47 4.42
CA GLU A 70 2.04 -3.42 4.49
C GLU A 70 1.00 -3.54 3.34
N PRO A 71 -0.31 -3.52 3.64
CA PRO A 71 -1.35 -3.70 2.62
C PRO A 71 -1.31 -2.64 1.51
N SER A 72 -0.87 -1.42 1.81
CA SER A 72 -0.73 -0.34 0.83
C SER A 72 0.29 -0.68 -0.25
N ILE A 73 1.42 -1.29 0.13
CA ILE A 73 2.45 -1.74 -0.82
C ILE A 73 1.85 -2.75 -1.79
N ILE A 74 1.15 -3.76 -1.27
CA ILE A 74 0.51 -4.80 -2.11
C ILE A 74 -0.53 -4.18 -3.04
N LEU A 75 -1.36 -3.25 -2.53
CA LEU A 75 -2.39 -2.60 -3.31
C LEU A 75 -1.82 -1.73 -4.43
N VAL A 76 -0.81 -0.90 -4.14
CA VAL A 76 -0.15 -0.06 -5.14
C VAL A 76 0.51 -0.93 -6.19
N THR A 77 1.24 -1.99 -5.80
CA THR A 77 1.82 -2.95 -6.75
C THR A 77 0.74 -3.59 -7.64
N ALA A 78 -0.36 -4.07 -7.05
CA ALA A 78 -1.44 -4.70 -7.81
C ALA A 78 -2.13 -3.74 -8.78
N LEU A 79 -2.34 -2.47 -8.38
CA LEU A 79 -2.94 -1.44 -9.23
C LEU A 79 -1.98 -1.01 -10.34
N GLN A 80 -0.70 -0.83 -10.04
CA GLN A 80 0.31 -0.47 -11.02
C GLN A 80 0.40 -1.48 -12.17
N GLU A 81 0.24 -2.78 -11.87
CA GLU A 81 0.22 -3.84 -12.87
C GLU A 81 -1.09 -3.94 -13.65
N ASN A 82 -2.23 -3.89 -12.95
CA ASN A 82 -3.52 -4.23 -13.55
C ASN A 82 -4.27 -3.02 -14.11
N SER A 83 -4.04 -1.83 -13.55
CA SER A 83 -4.81 -0.60 -13.84
C SER A 83 -3.99 0.65 -13.49
N PRO A 84 -2.88 0.92 -14.18
CA PRO A 84 -2.02 2.07 -13.88
C PRO A 84 -2.77 3.41 -13.99
N ASP A 85 -3.73 3.54 -14.92
CA ASP A 85 -4.55 4.75 -15.04
C ASP A 85 -5.44 4.99 -13.82
N LEU A 86 -5.96 3.92 -13.21
CA LEU A 86 -6.74 4.02 -11.97
C LEU A 86 -5.85 4.44 -10.80
N LEU A 87 -4.62 3.92 -10.74
CA LEU A 87 -3.65 4.36 -9.73
C LEU A 87 -3.34 5.85 -9.89
N ASN A 88 -3.05 6.30 -11.12
CA ASN A 88 -2.79 7.72 -11.41
C ASN A 88 -3.98 8.60 -11.01
N LEU A 89 -5.21 8.18 -11.32
CA LEU A 89 -6.41 8.92 -10.93
C LEU A 89 -6.58 9.00 -9.41
N ILE A 90 -6.33 7.90 -8.69
CA ILE A 90 -6.36 7.87 -7.22
C ILE A 90 -5.34 8.86 -6.65
N GLU A 91 -4.12 8.88 -7.18
CA GLU A 91 -3.06 9.79 -6.75
C GLU A 91 -3.37 11.26 -7.08
N GLU A 92 -3.99 11.53 -8.23
CA GLU A 92 -4.42 12.88 -8.61
C GLU A 92 -5.55 13.40 -7.70
N VAL A 93 -6.55 12.57 -7.42
CA VAL A 93 -7.74 12.96 -6.64
C VAL A 93 -7.44 13.06 -5.15
N TRP A 94 -6.58 12.17 -4.63
CA TRP A 94 -6.35 12.06 -3.19
C TRP A 94 -4.95 12.47 -2.72
N GLY A 95 -4.03 12.78 -3.65
CA GLY A 95 -2.63 13.05 -3.36
C GLY A 95 -1.80 11.77 -3.11
N PRO A 96 -0.47 11.90 -2.97
CA PRO A 96 0.41 10.77 -2.68
C PRO A 96 0.03 10.13 -1.33
N ARG A 97 -0.24 8.83 -1.35
CA ARG A 97 -0.80 8.07 -0.20
C ARG A 97 0.20 7.21 0.56
N ASP A 98 1.50 7.39 0.32
CA ASP A 98 2.57 6.71 1.07
C ASP A 98 2.74 7.32 2.46
N LEU A 99 1.66 7.41 3.24
CA LEU A 99 1.73 7.74 4.66
C LEU A 99 2.02 6.45 5.42
N THR A 100 3.08 6.47 6.21
CA THR A 100 3.29 5.50 7.29
C THR A 100 2.10 5.51 8.25
N PRO A 101 1.86 4.41 9.01
CA PRO A 101 0.84 4.41 10.06
C PRO A 101 0.97 5.59 11.05
N GLU A 102 2.20 6.02 11.35
CA GLU A 102 2.52 7.18 12.19
C GLU A 102 2.05 8.50 11.56
N GLU A 103 2.37 8.74 10.28
CA GLU A 103 1.92 9.93 9.56
C GLU A 103 0.41 9.95 9.37
N GLY A 104 -0.21 8.78 9.14
CA GLY A 104 -1.65 8.62 9.11
C GLY A 104 -2.30 9.05 10.44
N ARG A 105 -1.71 8.66 11.58
CA ARG A 105 -2.15 9.11 12.91
C ARG A 105 -2.02 10.62 13.08
N LEU A 106 -0.95 11.22 12.59
CA LEU A 106 -0.77 12.67 12.60
C LEU A 106 -1.88 13.37 11.79
N VAL A 107 -2.14 12.93 10.56
CA VAL A 107 -3.22 13.49 9.71
C VAL A 107 -4.59 13.36 10.38
N GLN A 108 -4.88 12.21 11.00
CA GLN A 108 -6.14 12.01 11.74
C GLN A 108 -6.26 12.94 12.95
N ALA A 109 -5.19 13.11 13.73
CA ALA A 109 -5.15 14.04 14.85
C ALA A 109 -5.39 15.49 14.36
N CYS A 110 -4.73 15.90 13.28
CA CYS A 110 -4.95 17.19 12.65
C CYS A 110 -6.42 17.41 12.27
N ARG A 111 -7.06 16.44 11.60
CA ARG A 111 -8.49 16.53 11.22
C ARG A 111 -9.41 16.66 12.43
N LYS A 112 -9.15 15.88 13.48
CA LYS A 112 -9.94 15.92 14.72
C LYS A 112 -9.81 17.28 15.41
N LEU A 113 -8.59 17.81 15.54
CA LEU A 113 -8.33 19.11 16.16
C LEU A 113 -8.87 20.28 15.33
N ALA A 114 -8.77 20.18 14.00
CA ALA A 114 -9.29 21.19 13.08
C ALA A 114 -10.82 21.19 13.00
N ASN A 115 -11.49 20.10 13.41
CA ASN A 115 -12.92 19.89 13.27
C ASN A 115 -13.40 20.09 11.82
N GLY A 116 -12.66 19.56 10.85
CA GLY A 116 -12.96 19.68 9.42
C GLY A 116 -12.63 21.03 8.78
N ARG A 117 -12.14 22.01 9.54
CA ARG A 117 -11.65 23.28 8.98
C ARG A 117 -10.38 23.08 8.18
N LYS A 118 -10.17 23.92 7.17
CA LYS A 118 -8.89 23.98 6.46
C LYS A 118 -7.82 24.46 7.45
N VAL A 119 -6.75 23.68 7.56
CA VAL A 119 -5.57 24.02 8.36
C VAL A 119 -4.33 23.86 7.50
N ALA A 120 -3.40 24.79 7.61
CA ALA A 120 -2.10 24.73 6.97
C ALA A 120 -1.04 24.36 8.02
N PRO A 121 -0.14 23.40 7.72
CA PRO A 121 1.01 23.15 8.56
C PRO A 121 2.00 24.32 8.45
N ILE A 122 2.49 24.81 9.57
CA ILE A 122 3.61 25.74 9.68
C ILE A 122 4.76 24.99 10.35
N VAL A 123 5.87 24.84 9.64
CA VAL A 123 7.08 24.22 10.18
C VAL A 123 7.89 25.30 10.89
N PHE A 124 7.99 25.19 12.21
CA PHE A 124 8.91 26.00 13.00
C PHE A 124 10.18 25.18 13.21
N MET A 125 11.34 25.82 13.03
CA MET A 125 12.70 25.29 13.25
C MET A 125 12.72 23.84 13.77
N SER A 126 12.96 22.89 12.85
CA SER A 126 12.95 21.43 13.02
C SER A 126 13.03 20.93 14.48
N PRO A 127 12.10 20.07 14.98
CA PRO A 127 11.07 19.27 14.29
C PRO A 127 9.62 19.65 14.68
N VAL A 128 9.33 20.92 14.97
CA VAL A 128 7.99 21.33 15.46
C VAL A 128 7.08 21.75 14.31
N VAL A 129 5.94 21.06 14.16
CA VAL A 129 4.87 21.46 13.22
C VAL A 129 3.70 22.05 13.99
N GLY A 130 3.40 23.33 13.74
CA GLY A 130 2.17 23.98 14.20
C GLY A 130 1.06 23.86 13.14
N LEU A 131 -0.20 23.80 13.56
CA LEU A 131 -1.35 23.85 12.66
C LEU A 131 -2.05 25.20 12.84
N VAL A 132 -2.23 25.94 11.74
CA VAL A 132 -2.97 27.19 11.75
C VAL A 132 -4.22 27.04 10.88
N THR A 133 -5.37 27.44 11.42
CA THR A 133 -6.62 27.52 10.66
C THR A 133 -6.51 28.63 9.61
N VAL A 134 -6.81 28.28 8.36
CA VAL A 134 -6.80 29.21 7.21
C VAL A 134 -8.21 29.59 6.78
#